data_AF-A0A645J2U7-F1
#
_entry.id   AF-A0A645J2U7-F1
#
_cell.length_a   1.000
_cell.length_b   1.000
_cell.length_c   1.000
_cell.angle_alpha   90.00
_cell.angle_beta   90.00
_cell.angle_gamma   90.00
#
_symmetry.space_group_name_H-M   'P 1'
#
loop_
_entity.id
_entity.type
_entity.pdbx_description
1 polymer ?
#
loop_
_entity_poly.entity_id
_entity_poly.type
_entity_poly.pdbx_seq_one_letter_code
_entity_poly.pdbx_strand_id
1 'polypeptide(L)' 'MKRGAAKLTYTWSDNGEKEASCVLNKVSEDERLQALIKNNSLLSIHSSEPSLNDIFIDITGRTLL' A
#
# COMPACT_ATOMS: atom_id res chain seq x y z
N MET A 1 -10.23 3.70 -16.32
CA MET A 1 -8.85 3.32 -15.91
C MET A 1 -8.22 4.52 -15.23
N LYS A 2 -8.24 4.58 -13.88
CA LYS A 2 -7.49 5.62 -13.15
C LYS A 2 -6.02 5.19 -13.16
N ARG A 3 -5.17 5.97 -13.84
CA ARG A 3 -3.73 5.73 -13.96
C ARG A 3 -3.06 6.22 -12.66
N GLY A 4 -2.19 5.39 -12.09
CA GLY A 4 -1.75 5.49 -10.71
C GLY A 4 -2.63 4.64 -9.80
N ALA A 5 -2.06 3.56 -9.25
CA ALA A 5 -2.78 2.68 -8.34
C ALA A 5 -2.62 3.18 -6.90
N ALA A 6 -3.73 3.53 -6.25
CA ALA A 6 -3.73 3.90 -4.83
C ALA A 6 -3.09 2.77 -4.02
N LYS A 7 -2.29 3.13 -3.02
CA LYS A 7 -1.52 2.19 -2.21
C LYS A 7 -2.05 2.19 -0.79
N LEU A 8 -2.17 1.02 -0.20
CA LEU A 8 -2.48 0.84 1.21
C LEU A 8 -1.20 0.42 1.91
N THR A 9 -0.83 1.15 2.95
CA THR A 9 0.31 0.82 3.81
C THR A 9 -0.21 0.54 5.21
N TYR A 10 0.32 -0.50 5.85
CA TYR A 10 -0.10 -0.93 7.17
C TYR A 10 1.08 -1.43 8.00
N THR A 11 1.00 -1.24 9.32
CA THR A 11 2.03 -1.67 10.26
C THR A 11 1.50 -2.63 11.32
N TRP A 12 2.37 -3.51 11.81
CA TRP A 12 2.07 -4.45 12.90
C TRP A 12 3.32 -4.71 13.75
N SER A 13 3.13 -5.28 14.94
CA SER A 13 4.25 -5.70 15.79
C SER A 13 4.53 -7.20 15.63
N ASP A 14 5.76 -7.56 15.26
CA ASP A 14 6.26 -8.93 15.22
C ASP A 14 7.78 -8.92 15.41
N ASN A 15 8.24 -9.10 16.65
CA ASN A 15 9.65 -8.91 17.06
C ASN A 15 10.23 -7.54 16.64
N GLY A 16 9.39 -6.52 16.65
CA GLY A 16 9.68 -5.18 16.13
C GLY A 16 8.50 -4.66 15.31
N GLU A 17 8.55 -3.38 14.95
CA GLU A 17 7.54 -2.81 14.05
C GLU A 17 7.85 -3.23 12.61
N LYS A 18 6.84 -3.79 11.95
CA LYS A 18 6.89 -4.17 10.55
C LYS A 18 5.91 -3.35 9.75
N GLU A 19 6.27 -3.06 8.52
CA GLU A 19 5.44 -2.36 7.55
C GLU A 19 5.30 -3.22 6.29
N ALA A 20 4.11 -3.23 5.71
CA ALA A 20 3.88 -3.75 4.38
C ALA A 20 2.93 -2.84 3.63
N SER A 21 2.94 -2.99 2.31
CA SER A 21 2.07 -2.21 1.47
C SER A 21 1.60 -2.99 0.25
N CYS A 22 0.36 -2.72 -0.16
CA CYS A 22 -0.30 -3.37 -1.27
C CYS A 22 -1.09 -2.36 -2.09
N VAL A 23 -1.44 -2.72 -3.31
CA VAL A 23 -2.30 -1.88 -4.14
C VAL A 23 -3.73 -1.96 -3.60
N LEU A 24 -4.39 -0.81 -3.49
CA LEU A 24 -5.73 -0.68 -2.88
C LEU A 24 -6.77 -1.61 -3.56
N ASN A 25 -6.65 -1.83 -4.87
CA ASN A 25 -7.54 -2.73 -5.61
C ASN A 25 -7.26 -4.23 -5.40
N LYS A 26 -6.14 -4.57 -4.75
CA LYS A 26 -5.73 -5.95 -4.41
C LYS A 26 -5.70 -6.19 -2.90
N VAL A 27 -6.25 -5.28 -2.10
CA VAL A 27 -6.29 -5.40 -0.63
C VAL A 27 -7.00 -6.69 -0.20
N SER A 28 -8.06 -7.09 -0.92
CA SER A 28 -8.77 -8.33 -0.66
C SER A 28 -7.95 -9.59 -0.94
N GLU A 29 -6.86 -9.50 -1.69
CA GLU A 29 -5.96 -10.63 -2.00
C GLU A 29 -4.80 -10.74 -0.99
N ASP A 30 -4.60 -9.74 -0.12
CA ASP A 30 -3.54 -9.74 0.88
C ASP A 30 -3.95 -10.56 2.12
N GLU A 31 -3.59 -11.85 2.11
CA GLU A 31 -3.86 -12.79 3.21
C GLU A 31 -3.25 -12.34 4.54
N ARG A 32 -2.10 -11.66 4.51
CA ARG A 32 -1.45 -11.17 5.74
C ARG A 32 -2.30 -10.08 6.37
N LEU A 33 -2.73 -9.10 5.58
CA LEU A 33 -3.58 -8.04 6.06
C LEU A 33 -4.88 -8.62 6.64
N GLN A 34 -5.51 -9.57 5.95
CA GLN A 34 -6.70 -10.24 6.47
C GLN A 34 -6.45 -10.94 7.81
N ALA A 35 -5.33 -11.67 7.94
CA ALA A 35 -4.96 -12.32 9.19
C ALA A 35 -4.74 -11.30 10.32
N LEU A 36 -4.04 -10.20 10.03
CA LEU A 36 -3.79 -9.13 11.01
C LEU A 36 -5.08 -8.44 11.46
N ILE A 37 -6.02 -8.17 10.55
CA ILE A 37 -7.35 -7.64 10.89
C ILE A 37 -8.10 -8.63 11.78
N LYS A 38 -8.15 -9.91 11.38
CA LYS A 38 -8.87 -10.95 12.11
C LYS A 38 -8.33 -11.17 13.52
N ASN A 39 -7.01 -11.04 13.68
CA ASN A 39 -6.31 -11.19 14.95
C ASN A 39 -6.19 -9.87 15.73
N ASN A 40 -6.78 -8.77 15.25
CA ASN A 40 -6.69 -7.44 15.85
C ASN A 40 -5.24 -7.02 16.18
N SER A 41 -4.30 -7.31 15.27
CA SER A 41 -2.86 -7.12 15.47
C SER A 41 -2.26 -5.97 14.64
N LEU A 42 -3.10 -5.20 13.94
CA LEU A 42 -2.70 -3.99 13.22
C LEU A 42 -2.41 -2.85 14.18
N LEU A 43 -1.31 -2.14 13.95
CA LEU A 43 -0.97 -0.92 14.68
C LEU A 43 -1.46 0.32 13.93
N SER A 44 -1.22 0.38 12.62
CA SER A 44 -1.69 1.49 11.78
C SER A 44 -2.05 1.01 10.37
N ILE A 45 -2.94 1.75 9.71
CA ILE A 45 -3.35 1.51 8.34
C ILE A 45 -3.71 2.84 7.68
N HIS A 46 -3.13 3.13 6.52
CA HIS A 46 -3.39 4.35 5.78
C HIS A 46 -3.32 4.11 4.27
N SER A 47 -4.19 4.80 3.54
CA SER A 47 -4.20 4.80 2.07
C SER A 47 -3.56 6.07 1.53
N SER A 48 -2.73 5.93 0.50
CA SER A 48 -2.09 7.04 -0.19
C SER A 48 -2.51 7.06 -1.65
N GLU A 49 -2.87 8.24 -2.13
CA GLU A 49 -3.13 8.49 -3.55
C GLU A 49 -1.80 8.69 -4.30
N PRO A 50 -1.69 8.21 -5.55
CA PRO A 50 -0.49 8.41 -6.35
C PRO A 50 -0.36 9.88 -6.73
N SER A 51 0.85 10.40 -6.62
CA SER A 51 1.18 11.76 -7.06
C SER A 51 1.25 11.84 -8.58
N LEU A 52 1.26 13.07 -9.12
CA LEU A 52 1.45 13.30 -10.56
C LEU A 52 2.81 12.74 -11.03
N ASN A 53 3.84 12.81 -10.20
CA ASN A 53 5.14 12.22 -10.50
C ASN A 53 5.06 10.69 -10.58
N ASP A 54 4.31 10.04 -9.69
CA ASP A 54 4.10 8.58 -9.74
C ASP A 54 3.39 8.17 -11.03
N ILE A 55 2.38 8.94 -11.46
CA ILE A 55 1.68 8.73 -12.74
C ILE A 55 2.61 8.97 -13.93
N PHE A 56 3.45 10.00 -13.86
CA PHE A 56 4.40 10.33 -14.91
C PHE A 56 5.45 9.22 -15.08
N ILE A 57 6.00 8.71 -13.97
CA ILE A 57 6.94 7.57 -13.98
C ILE A 57 6.28 6.32 -14.54
N ASP A 58 5.05 5.99 -14.11
CA ASP A 58 4.29 4.84 -14.60
C ASP A 58 4.07 4.89 -16.13
N ILE A 59 3.81 6.08 -16.68
CA ILE A 59 3.57 6.26 -18.12
C ILE A 59 4.87 6.32 -18.93
N THR A 60 5.90 6.99 -18.42
CA THR A 60 7.09 7.36 -19.22
C THR A 60 8.34 6.55 -18.89
N GLY A 61 8.36 5.85 -17.75
CA GLY A 61 9.54 5.18 -17.21
C GLY A 61 10.66 6.14 -16.77
N ARG A 62 10.37 7.44 -16.65
CA ARG A 62 11.35 8.48 -16.30
C ARG A 62 10.83 9.32 -15.15
N THR A 63 11.74 9.81 -14.30
CA THR A 63 11.44 10.76 -13.22
C THR A 63 11.42 12.19 -13.76
N LEU A 64 10.55 13.05 -13.22
CA LEU A 64 10.65 14.50 -13.42
C LEU A 64 11.88 15.01 -12.64
N LEU A 65 12.93 15.42 -13.37
CA LEU A 65 14.09 16.15 -12.84
C LEU A 65 13.76 17.62 -12.61
#